data_AF-A0A2M8RDP0-F1
#
_entry.id   AF-A0A2M8RDP0-F1
#
_cell.length_a   1.000
_cell.length_b   1.000
_cell.length_c   1.000
_cell.angle_alpha   90.00
_cell.angle_beta   90.00
_cell.angle_gamma   90.00
#
_symmetry.space_group_name_H-M   'P 1'
#
loop_
_entity.id
_entity.type
_entity.pdbx_description
1 polymer ?
#
loop_
_entity_poly.entity_id
_entity_poly.type
_entity_poly.pdbx_seq_one_letter_code
_entity_poly.pdbx_strand_id
1 'polypeptide(L)'
;MPSTQTEAGMRGIARAGFFALAGSLLLIGSATAQPATNTGCTASPSAAGTQTWRCDNGITIVAENGAKFELKDANRDGHIDSVELSSKALLVEVPRKPRGTPFKVLTPQAIAAVRGTKWAVDVADAKTSVFVADGRVGVTRRARGRAVVLGPGEGVDVEPTGPLTVKTWGQPRVDALMARLGQ
;
A
#
# COMPACT_ATOMS: atom_id res chain seq x y z
N MET A 1 -91.74 -20.70 -12.71
CA MET A 1 -91.73 -21.39 -11.39
C MET A 1 -92.64 -22.60 -11.49
N PRO A 2 -92.34 -23.78 -10.92
CA PRO A 2 -91.08 -24.40 -10.44
C PRO A 2 -90.65 -25.57 -11.39
N SER A 3 -89.38 -25.99 -11.55
CA SER A 3 -88.39 -26.59 -10.60
C SER A 3 -88.82 -28.00 -10.12
N THR A 4 -88.04 -29.09 -10.14
CA THR A 4 -86.58 -29.31 -10.31
C THR A 4 -86.27 -30.82 -10.26
N GLN A 5 -85.27 -31.23 -11.07
CA GLN A 5 -84.08 -32.07 -10.76
C GLN A 5 -84.18 -33.58 -10.43
N THR A 6 -83.31 -34.32 -11.11
CA THR A 6 -83.07 -35.77 -11.10
C THR A 6 -81.57 -36.02 -10.87
N GLU A 7 -81.27 -36.81 -9.83
CA GLU A 7 -80.34 -37.96 -9.76
C GLU A 7 -78.81 -37.87 -9.99
N ALA A 8 -78.18 -38.79 -9.25
CA ALA A 8 -77.06 -39.68 -9.58
C ALA A 8 -75.63 -39.22 -9.26
N GLY A 9 -74.99 -40.01 -8.40
CA GLY A 9 -73.60 -39.90 -7.98
C GLY A 9 -72.60 -40.51 -8.97
N MET A 10 -71.33 -40.20 -8.75
CA MET A 10 -70.19 -40.66 -9.54
C MET A 10 -69.05 -41.05 -8.61
N ARG A 11 -68.52 -42.27 -8.77
CA ARG A 11 -67.22 -42.72 -8.25
C ARG A 11 -66.17 -42.52 -9.33
N GLY A 12 -64.94 -42.11 -8.99
CA GLY A 12 -63.83 -42.15 -9.94
C GLY A 12 -62.55 -41.39 -9.55
N ILE A 13 -61.69 -42.06 -8.78
CA ILE A 13 -60.21 -42.15 -8.84
C ILE A 13 -59.47 -41.13 -9.74
N ALA A 14 -58.47 -40.43 -9.15
CA ALA A 14 -57.05 -40.42 -9.60
C ALA A 14 -56.32 -39.12 -9.24
N ARG A 15 -55.31 -39.29 -8.39
CA ARG A 15 -54.23 -38.37 -8.01
C ARG A 15 -53.57 -37.64 -9.19
N ALA A 16 -53.39 -36.33 -9.05
CA ALA A 16 -52.16 -35.63 -9.43
C ALA A 16 -52.13 -34.28 -8.69
N GLY A 17 -51.61 -34.30 -7.46
CA GLY A 17 -51.41 -33.10 -6.65
C GLY A 17 -50.29 -32.24 -7.24
N PHE A 18 -50.66 -31.03 -7.64
CA PHE A 18 -49.78 -29.97 -8.11
C PHE A 18 -48.99 -29.41 -6.90
N PHE A 19 -47.83 -30.02 -6.59
CA PHE A 19 -46.90 -29.46 -5.61
C PHE A 19 -46.09 -28.33 -6.27
N ALA A 20 -46.50 -27.09 -6.02
CA ALA A 20 -45.72 -25.90 -6.34
C ALA A 20 -44.49 -25.83 -5.40
N LEU A 21 -43.36 -26.39 -5.85
CA LEU A 21 -42.06 -26.22 -5.22
C LEU A 21 -41.49 -24.86 -5.63
N ALA A 22 -41.68 -23.86 -4.77
CA ALA A 22 -41.01 -22.57 -4.84
C ALA A 22 -39.51 -22.78 -4.59
N GLY A 23 -38.72 -22.83 -5.67
CA GLY A 23 -37.27 -22.87 -5.60
C GLY A 23 -36.70 -21.49 -5.24
N SER A 24 -36.46 -21.27 -3.95
CA SER A 24 -35.68 -20.13 -3.48
C SER A 24 -34.22 -20.25 -3.93
N LEU A 25 -33.87 -19.59 -5.04
CA LEU A 25 -32.47 -19.39 -5.43
C LEU A 25 -31.81 -18.44 -4.41
N LEU A 26 -31.00 -19.01 -3.52
CA LEU A 26 -30.06 -18.26 -2.70
C LEU A 26 -28.97 -17.66 -3.61
N LEU A 27 -29.09 -16.36 -3.87
CA LEU A 27 -28.02 -15.55 -4.47
C LEU A 27 -26.83 -15.54 -3.50
N ILE A 28 -25.84 -16.39 -3.76
CA ILE A 28 -24.55 -16.36 -3.09
C ILE A 28 -23.81 -15.12 -3.61
N GLY A 29 -24.06 -13.97 -2.99
CA GLY A 29 -23.35 -12.73 -3.27
C GLY A 29 -21.86 -12.94 -3.03
N SER A 30 -21.10 -13.11 -4.10
CA SER A 30 -19.64 -13.13 -4.04
C SER A 30 -19.19 -11.72 -3.67
N ALA A 31 -18.80 -11.50 -2.42
CA ALA A 31 -18.18 -10.26 -2.00
C ALA A 31 -16.82 -10.16 -2.70
N THR A 32 -16.79 -9.56 -3.88
CA THR A 32 -15.53 -9.08 -4.46
C THR A 32 -15.05 -7.97 -3.55
N ALA A 33 -13.96 -8.20 -2.83
CA ALA A 33 -13.28 -7.12 -2.11
C ALA A 33 -12.90 -6.07 -3.15
N GLN A 34 -13.55 -4.90 -3.12
CA GLN A 34 -13.21 -3.80 -4.00
C GLN A 34 -11.73 -3.46 -3.74
N PRO A 35 -10.88 -3.38 -4.77
CA PRO A 35 -9.50 -2.96 -4.56
C PRO A 35 -9.55 -1.61 -3.85
N ALA A 36 -8.86 -1.50 -2.71
CA ALA A 36 -8.67 -0.21 -2.07
C ALA A 36 -8.13 0.74 -3.14
N THR A 37 -8.88 1.81 -3.42
CA THR A 37 -8.47 2.84 -4.37
C THR A 37 -7.30 3.57 -3.76
N ASN A 38 -6.11 3.05 -3.98
CA ASN A 38 -4.89 3.72 -3.59
C ASN A 38 -4.70 4.88 -4.57
N THR A 39 -4.72 6.11 -4.05
CA THR A 39 -4.66 7.38 -4.79
C THR A 39 -3.64 7.35 -5.94
N GLY A 40 -4.10 7.01 -7.14
CA GLY A 40 -3.27 6.94 -8.35
C GLY A 40 -2.24 5.80 -8.40
N CYS A 41 -2.21 4.86 -7.46
CA CYS A 41 -1.17 3.82 -7.37
C CYS A 41 -1.70 2.40 -7.56
N THR A 42 -1.04 1.64 -8.42
CA THR A 42 -1.34 0.21 -8.63
C THR A 42 -0.25 -0.65 -8.00
N ALA A 43 -0.66 -1.60 -7.16
CA ALA A 43 0.25 -2.52 -6.49
C ALA A 43 0.38 -3.84 -7.27
N SER A 44 1.58 -4.38 -7.33
CA SER A 44 1.90 -5.64 -7.99
C SER A 44 2.93 -6.43 -7.17
N PRO A 45 2.83 -7.77 -7.07
CA PRO A 45 3.89 -8.58 -6.48
C PRO A 45 5.21 -8.43 -7.24
N SER A 46 6.33 -8.53 -6.53
CA SER A 46 7.69 -8.50 -7.12
C SER A 46 8.62 -9.52 -6.45
N ALA A 47 9.90 -9.53 -6.87
CA ALA A 47 10.91 -10.47 -6.40
C ALA A 47 11.04 -10.51 -4.86
N ALA A 48 11.56 -11.60 -4.32
CA ALA A 48 11.76 -11.79 -2.87
C ALA A 48 10.49 -11.57 -2.00
N GLY A 49 9.30 -11.77 -2.57
CA GLY A 49 8.03 -11.58 -1.84
C GLY A 49 7.71 -10.13 -1.51
N THR A 50 8.36 -9.18 -2.20
CA THR A 50 8.08 -7.74 -2.09
C THR A 50 6.82 -7.34 -2.86
N GLN A 51 6.35 -6.12 -2.62
CA GLN A 51 5.25 -5.52 -3.38
C GLN A 51 5.72 -4.20 -4.01
N THR A 52 5.59 -4.08 -5.33
CA THR A 52 5.91 -2.86 -6.06
C THR A 52 4.63 -2.08 -6.38
N TRP A 53 4.61 -0.83 -5.97
CA TRP A 53 3.59 0.16 -6.24
C TRP A 53 4.07 1.10 -7.34
N ARG A 54 3.28 1.23 -8.39
CA ARG A 54 3.52 2.18 -9.48
C ARG A 54 2.41 3.21 -9.49
N CYS A 55 2.78 4.46 -9.31
CA CYS A 55 1.84 5.58 -9.28
C CYS A 55 1.83 6.33 -10.62
N ASP A 56 0.68 6.89 -10.96
CA ASP A 56 0.43 7.66 -12.18
C ASP A 56 1.41 8.83 -12.40
N ASN A 57 1.90 9.42 -11.31
CA ASN A 57 2.87 10.51 -11.30
C ASN A 57 4.34 10.04 -11.45
N GLY A 58 4.55 8.77 -11.81
CA GLY A 58 5.85 8.15 -12.08
C GLY A 58 6.61 7.69 -10.84
N ILE A 59 6.02 7.83 -9.64
CA ILE A 59 6.64 7.34 -8.40
C ILE A 59 6.54 5.82 -8.35
N THR A 60 7.66 5.17 -8.01
CA THR A 60 7.71 3.73 -7.74
C THR A 60 8.11 3.49 -6.29
N ILE A 61 7.39 2.59 -5.61
CA ILE A 61 7.69 2.19 -4.23
C ILE A 61 7.76 0.67 -4.17
N VAL A 62 8.90 0.12 -3.79
CA VAL A 62 9.05 -1.30 -3.47
C VAL A 62 9.01 -1.46 -1.96
N ALA A 63 8.06 -2.26 -1.47
CA ALA A 63 7.91 -2.56 -0.06
C ALA A 63 8.49 -3.92 0.28
N GLU A 64 9.33 -3.99 1.31
CA GLU A 64 9.77 -5.25 1.92
C GLU A 64 8.55 -6.10 2.32
N ASN A 65 8.68 -7.42 2.25
CA ASN A 65 7.67 -8.34 2.75
C ASN A 65 7.28 -8.00 4.22
N GLY A 66 5.99 -7.77 4.45
CA GLY A 66 5.46 -7.45 5.78
C GLY A 66 5.68 -5.99 6.23
N ALA A 67 6.16 -5.10 5.35
CA ALA A 67 6.25 -3.68 5.66
C ALA A 67 4.88 -3.06 5.98
N LYS A 68 4.87 -2.15 6.97
CA LYS A 68 3.65 -1.45 7.40
C LYS A 68 3.75 0.02 7.06
N PHE A 69 2.98 0.45 6.07
CA PHE A 69 3.00 1.83 5.59
C PHE A 69 1.64 2.30 5.08
N GLU A 70 1.49 3.61 4.98
CA GLU A 70 0.31 4.27 4.42
C GLU A 70 0.77 5.27 3.34
N LEU A 71 0.17 5.20 2.16
CA LEU A 71 0.34 6.22 1.13
C LEU A 71 -0.57 7.41 1.45
N LYS A 72 -0.05 8.63 1.31
CA LYS A 72 -0.77 9.87 1.64
C LYS A 72 -0.69 10.88 0.50
N ASP A 73 -1.83 11.48 0.23
CA ASP A 73 -2.01 12.67 -0.60
C ASP A 73 -2.35 13.83 0.35
N ALA A 74 -1.31 14.46 0.91
CA ALA A 74 -1.50 15.46 1.96
C ALA A 74 -2.02 16.80 1.40
N ASN A 75 -1.71 17.11 0.14
CA ASN A 75 -2.20 18.31 -0.55
C ASN A 75 -3.56 18.12 -1.25
N ARG A 76 -4.10 16.88 -1.28
CA ARG A 76 -5.40 16.51 -1.86
C ARG A 76 -5.50 16.83 -3.35
N ASP A 77 -4.42 16.58 -4.09
CA ASP A 77 -4.36 16.81 -5.54
C ASP A 77 -4.64 15.55 -6.38
N GLY A 78 -4.93 14.41 -5.73
CA GLY A 78 -5.18 13.14 -6.39
C GLY A 78 -3.91 12.31 -6.61
N HIS A 79 -2.74 12.79 -6.18
CA HIS A 79 -1.48 12.07 -6.26
C HIS A 79 -0.82 11.94 -4.89
N ILE A 80 -0.14 10.82 -4.67
CA ILE A 80 0.62 10.67 -3.42
C ILE A 80 1.80 11.65 -3.39
N ASP A 81 1.96 12.32 -2.25
CA ASP A 81 3.09 13.21 -1.96
C ASP A 81 3.91 12.75 -0.76
N SER A 82 3.42 11.73 -0.05
CA SER A 82 4.07 11.18 1.11
C SER A 82 3.74 9.72 1.40
N VAL A 83 4.61 9.08 2.17
CA VAL A 83 4.40 7.75 2.75
C VAL A 83 4.68 7.81 4.24
N GLU A 84 3.77 7.32 5.07
CA GLU A 84 4.05 7.06 6.48
C GLU A 84 4.51 5.60 6.62
N LEU A 85 5.76 5.38 7.02
CA LEU A 85 6.36 4.06 7.21
C LEU A 85 6.56 3.81 8.71
N SER A 86 6.02 2.71 9.21
CA SER A 86 6.08 2.36 10.65
C SER A 86 6.93 1.13 10.96
N SER A 87 7.22 0.28 9.97
CA SER A 87 8.02 -0.94 10.14
C SER A 87 8.56 -1.44 8.82
N LYS A 88 9.78 -2.02 8.85
CA LYS A 88 10.53 -2.57 7.71
C LYS A 88 10.98 -1.52 6.71
N ALA A 89 11.40 -1.96 5.53
CA ALA A 89 11.99 -1.12 4.51
C ALA A 89 11.07 -0.81 3.32
N LEU A 90 11.27 0.39 2.77
CA LEU A 90 10.80 0.80 1.45
C LEU A 90 11.98 1.24 0.59
N LEU A 91 11.99 0.88 -0.69
CA LEU A 91 12.77 1.55 -1.73
C LEU A 91 11.84 2.47 -2.50
N VAL A 92 12.16 3.75 -2.57
CA VAL A 92 11.33 4.76 -3.24
C VAL A 92 12.14 5.40 -4.36
N GLU A 93 11.55 5.45 -5.53
CA GLU A 93 12.06 6.17 -6.68
C GLU A 93 11.07 7.26 -7.07
N VAL A 94 11.51 8.51 -6.95
CA VAL A 94 10.72 9.69 -7.30
C VAL A 94 11.35 10.32 -8.53
N PRO A 95 10.58 10.59 -9.60
CA PRO A 95 11.11 11.27 -10.77
C PRO A 95 11.52 12.71 -10.43
N ARG A 96 12.49 13.24 -11.18
CA ARG A 96 12.99 14.60 -10.94
C ARG A 96 11.93 15.64 -11.26
N LYS A 97 11.56 16.44 -10.25
CA LYS A 97 10.61 17.54 -10.39
C LYS A 97 11.34 18.88 -10.16
N PRO A 98 11.36 19.81 -11.15
CA PRO A 98 12.08 21.08 -11.03
C PRO A 98 11.53 22.00 -9.94
N ARG A 99 10.22 21.92 -9.67
CA ARG A 99 9.49 22.72 -8.68
C ARG A 99 8.39 21.88 -8.03
N GLY A 100 7.83 22.38 -6.94
CA GLY A 100 6.71 21.75 -6.23
C GLY A 100 7.07 21.20 -4.85
N THR A 101 6.06 20.59 -4.23
CA THR A 101 6.17 19.93 -2.92
C THR A 101 7.13 18.74 -3.02
N PRO A 102 8.13 18.63 -2.12
CA PRO A 102 8.98 17.46 -2.10
C PRO A 102 8.17 16.23 -1.69
N PHE A 103 8.52 15.07 -2.27
CA PHE A 103 7.98 13.80 -1.79
C PHE A 103 8.64 13.44 -0.45
N LYS A 104 7.88 12.89 0.49
CA LYS A 104 8.38 12.59 1.84
C LYS A 104 8.11 11.15 2.26
N VAL A 105 9.09 10.51 2.88
CA VAL A 105 8.82 9.37 3.76
C VAL A 105 8.91 9.85 5.20
N LEU A 106 7.82 9.64 5.92
CA LEU A 106 7.67 9.96 7.33
C LEU A 106 7.80 8.66 8.11
N THR A 107 8.63 8.65 9.14
CA THR A 107 8.78 7.54 10.07
C THR A 107 8.60 8.04 11.50
N PRO A 108 8.57 7.15 12.52
CA PRO A 108 8.49 7.61 13.91
C PRO A 108 9.65 8.54 14.30
N GLN A 109 10.87 8.29 13.80
CA GLN A 109 12.07 9.04 14.18
C GLN A 109 12.40 10.18 13.21
N ALA A 110 12.06 10.06 11.93
CA ALA A 110 12.60 10.92 10.89
C ALA A 110 11.55 11.37 9.86
N ILE A 111 11.90 12.44 9.16
CA ILE A 111 11.27 12.83 7.91
C ILE A 111 12.39 12.92 6.88
N ALA A 112 12.23 12.21 5.78
CA ALA A 112 13.18 12.24 4.69
C ALA A 112 12.48 12.66 3.40
N ALA A 113 13.02 13.71 2.77
CA ALA A 113 12.35 14.50 1.75
C ALA A 113 13.23 14.64 0.50
N VAL A 114 12.61 14.50 -0.67
CA VAL A 114 13.32 14.41 -1.96
C VAL A 114 12.66 15.23 -3.08
N ARG A 115 13.45 15.51 -4.12
CA ARG A 115 13.01 16.11 -5.39
C ARG A 115 13.72 15.42 -6.56
N GLY A 116 13.47 14.12 -6.74
CA GLY A 116 14.15 13.31 -7.77
C GLY A 116 15.29 12.49 -7.19
N THR A 117 14.95 11.31 -6.66
CA THR A 117 15.90 10.47 -5.89
C THR A 117 15.42 9.03 -5.88
N LYS A 118 16.36 8.08 -5.98
CA LYS A 118 16.16 6.67 -5.61
C LYS A 118 16.83 6.39 -4.27
N TRP A 119 16.05 6.00 -3.27
CA TRP A 119 16.52 5.92 -1.90
C TRP A 119 15.70 4.92 -1.08
N ALA A 120 16.31 4.38 -0.03
CA ALA A 120 15.68 3.43 0.86
C ALA A 120 15.50 3.99 2.26
N VAL A 121 14.40 3.63 2.90
CA VAL A 121 14.11 3.92 4.31
C VAL A 121 13.79 2.62 5.01
N ASP A 122 14.45 2.34 6.11
CA ASP A 122 14.24 1.15 6.93
C ASP A 122 13.90 1.55 8.36
N VAL A 123 12.78 1.05 8.87
CA VAL A 123 12.37 1.21 10.27
C VAL A 123 12.54 -0.13 10.98
N ALA A 124 13.59 -0.21 11.79
CA ALA A 124 13.97 -1.38 12.56
C ALA A 124 14.61 -0.93 13.87
N ASP A 125 14.61 -1.78 14.91
CA ASP A 125 15.32 -1.56 16.18
C ASP A 125 15.12 -0.16 16.81
N ALA A 126 13.89 0.36 16.75
CA ALA A 126 13.52 1.69 17.24
C ALA A 126 14.29 2.87 16.62
N LYS A 127 14.93 2.68 15.45
CA LYS A 127 15.58 3.71 14.65
C LYS A 127 15.03 3.76 13.23
N THR A 128 15.30 4.87 12.55
CA THR A 128 15.11 4.98 11.10
C THR A 128 16.46 5.04 10.40
N SER A 129 16.72 4.12 9.49
CA SER A 129 17.89 4.17 8.62
C SER A 129 17.49 4.71 7.26
N VAL A 130 18.25 5.63 6.70
CA VAL A 130 18.02 6.19 5.36
C VAL A 130 19.27 5.98 4.53
N PHE A 131 19.13 5.47 3.30
CA PHE A 131 20.21 5.25 2.34
C PHE A 131 19.86 5.83 0.98
N VAL A 132 20.84 6.39 0.28
CA VAL A 132 20.64 6.98 -1.05
C VAL A 132 21.35 6.14 -2.10
N ALA A 133 20.58 5.59 -3.04
CA ALA A 133 21.13 4.89 -4.19
C ALA A 133 21.48 5.88 -5.32
N ASP A 134 20.60 6.85 -5.59
CA ASP A 134 20.82 7.91 -6.56
C ASP A 134 20.11 9.21 -6.15
N GLY A 135 20.68 10.36 -6.55
CA GLY A 135 20.12 11.68 -6.24
C GLY A 135 20.55 12.21 -4.86
N ARG A 136 19.67 12.96 -4.20
CA ARG A 136 19.93 13.52 -2.85
C ARG A 136 18.70 13.47 -1.97
N VAL A 137 18.89 13.22 -0.67
CA VAL A 137 17.82 13.19 0.34
C VAL A 137 18.13 14.17 1.44
N GLY A 138 17.18 15.04 1.78
CA GLY A 138 17.23 15.79 3.04
C GLY A 138 16.58 14.99 4.16
N VAL A 139 17.28 14.75 5.26
CA VAL A 139 16.77 14.01 6.43
C VAL A 139 16.75 14.91 7.64
N THR A 140 15.62 14.95 8.33
CA THR A 140 15.42 15.66 9.60
C THR A 140 14.83 14.72 10.65
N ARG A 141 15.00 15.08 11.92
CA ARG A 141 14.24 14.48 13.02
C ARG A 141 12.76 14.88 12.93
N ARG A 142 11.86 13.95 13.27
CA ARG A 142 10.42 14.23 13.28
C ARG A 142 10.04 15.31 14.29
N ALA A 143 10.63 15.29 15.47
CA ALA A 143 10.39 16.25 16.55
C ALA A 143 10.99 17.66 16.30
N ARG A 144 11.43 17.95 15.07
CA ARG A 144 12.24 19.10 14.64
C ARG A 144 13.74 18.93 14.90
N GLY A 145 14.55 19.66 14.14
CA GLY A 145 16.01 19.62 14.20
C GLY A 145 16.64 20.11 12.90
N ARG A 146 17.96 20.29 12.90
CA ARG A 146 18.71 20.62 11.68
C ARG A 146 18.69 19.45 10.71
N ALA A 147 18.40 19.73 9.45
CA ALA A 147 18.47 18.75 8.38
C ALA A 147 19.92 18.39 8.06
N VAL A 148 20.15 17.15 7.68
CA VAL A 148 21.35 16.71 6.95
C VAL A 148 20.96 16.34 5.53
N VAL A 149 21.90 16.45 4.59
CA VAL A 149 21.68 16.06 3.20
C VAL A 149 22.61 14.90 2.89
N LEU A 150 22.06 13.84 2.31
CA LEU A 150 22.76 12.65 1.87
C LEU A 150 22.86 12.66 0.34
N GLY A 151 23.98 12.19 -0.19
CA GLY A 151 24.20 11.86 -1.60
C GLY A 151 24.37 10.35 -1.82
N PRO A 152 24.64 9.93 -3.07
CA PRO A 152 24.71 8.51 -3.42
C PRO A 152 25.74 7.73 -2.61
N GLY A 153 25.38 6.53 -2.16
CA GLY A 153 26.21 5.68 -1.31
C GLY A 153 26.24 6.08 0.16
N GLU A 154 25.68 7.24 0.51
CA GLU A 154 25.57 7.69 1.89
C GLU A 154 24.29 7.21 2.55
N GLY A 155 24.36 7.07 3.86
CA GLY A 155 23.21 6.86 4.71
C GLY A 155 23.36 7.50 6.09
N VAL A 156 22.25 7.54 6.82
CA VAL A 156 22.17 8.07 8.18
C VAL A 156 21.25 7.17 9.00
N ASP A 157 21.65 6.94 10.25
CA ASP A 157 20.85 6.26 11.25
C ASP A 157 20.28 7.33 12.21
N VAL A 158 18.95 7.43 12.23
CA VAL A 158 18.20 8.36 13.08
C VAL A 158 17.73 7.60 14.31
N GLU A 159 18.59 7.59 15.32
CA GLU A 159 18.29 7.11 16.68
C GLU A 159 17.32 8.07 17.39
N PRO A 160 16.63 7.65 18.48
CA PRO A 160 15.72 8.53 19.22
C PRO A 160 16.36 9.85 19.69
N THR A 161 17.65 9.82 20.03
CA THR A 161 18.44 10.97 20.50
C THR A 161 19.80 11.03 19.78
N GLY A 162 20.57 12.09 20.02
CA GLY A 162 21.91 12.26 19.46
C GLY A 162 21.96 12.96 18.09
N PRO A 163 23.18 13.22 17.57
CA PRO A 163 23.37 13.93 16.31
C PRO A 163 23.07 13.05 15.10
N LEU A 164 22.60 13.68 14.01
CA LEU A 164 22.50 13.02 12.71
C LEU A 164 23.90 12.95 12.09
N THR A 165 24.43 11.74 11.93
CA THR A 165 25.78 11.52 11.40
C THR A 165 25.68 10.82 10.04
N VAL A 166 25.97 11.55 8.97
CA VAL A 166 26.03 11.00 7.61
C VAL A 166 27.29 10.14 7.48
N LYS A 167 27.14 8.96 6.87
CA LYS A 167 28.25 8.02 6.62
C LYS A 167 28.09 7.41 5.24
N THR A 168 29.19 7.15 4.55
CA THR A 168 29.18 6.18 3.44
C THR A 168 28.91 4.80 4.01
N TRP A 169 27.90 4.11 3.48
CA TRP A 169 27.59 2.74 3.91
C TRP A 169 28.51 1.74 3.21
N GLY A 170 29.04 0.78 3.95
CA GLY A 170 29.80 -0.33 3.36
C GLY A 170 28.91 -1.21 2.50
N GLN A 171 29.46 -1.74 1.41
CA GLN A 171 28.73 -2.55 0.43
C GLN A 171 27.92 -3.70 1.05
N PRO A 172 28.43 -4.48 2.04
CA PRO A 172 27.64 -5.55 2.63
C PRO A 172 26.34 -5.08 3.29
N ARG A 173 26.33 -3.87 3.88
CA ARG A 173 25.13 -3.29 4.49
C ARG A 173 24.12 -2.88 3.41
N VAL A 174 24.61 -2.32 2.31
CA VAL A 174 23.77 -1.92 1.17
C VAL A 174 23.14 -3.16 0.54
N ASP A 175 23.93 -4.19 0.25
CA ASP A 175 23.47 -5.44 -0.36
C ASP A 175 22.42 -6.14 0.50
N ALA A 176 22.62 -6.20 1.83
CA ALA A 176 21.66 -6.79 2.75
C ALA A 176 20.31 -6.05 2.75
N LEU A 177 20.32 -4.72 2.66
CA LEU A 177 19.10 -3.92 2.55
C LEU A 177 18.42 -4.13 1.19
N MET A 178 19.19 -4.09 0.11
CA MET A 178 18.68 -4.22 -1.26
C MET A 178 18.11 -5.62 -1.53
N ALA A 179 18.71 -6.68 -0.99
CA ALA A 179 18.19 -8.04 -1.09
C ALA A 179 16.81 -8.19 -0.43
N ARG A 180 16.57 -7.56 0.73
CA ARG A 180 15.23 -7.50 1.37
C ARG A 180 14.20 -6.79 0.51
N LEU A 181 14.65 -5.86 -0.34
CA LEU A 181 13.86 -5.07 -1.27
C LEU A 181 13.81 -5.69 -2.68
N GLY A 182 14.30 -6.93 -2.84
CA GLY A 182 14.28 -7.66 -4.11
C GLY A 182 15.02 -6.95 -5.24
N GLN A 183 16.07 -6.17 -4.92
CA GLN A 183 16.95 -5.51 -5.88
C GLN A 183 18.23 -6.31 -6.10
#